data_AF-A0A1R1WXU3-F1
#
_entry.id   AF-A0A1R1WXU3-F1
#
_cell.length_a   1.000
_cell.length_b   1.000
_cell.length_c   1.000
_cell.angle_alpha   90.00
_cell.angle_beta   90.00
_cell.angle_gamma   90.00
#
_symmetry.space_group_name_H-M   'P 1'
#
loop_
_entity.id
_entity.type
_entity.pdbx_description
1 polymer ?
#
loop_
_entity_poly.entity_id
_entity_poly.type
_entity_poly.pdbx_seq_one_letter_code
_entity_poly.pdbx_strand_id
1 'polypeptide(L)'
;DWTRNWQNPETNPVLSNRFMGGNGVGRGNCVRDGLIHDWDRSFPTQDCVKRGFRQGNTPGPFWPMDAVLRVLQSSNDFRTFSTNIENGPHGNVHLGIGLDFQEMHAPNDPLFFLHHGMVDRIWSIWQAQNPRIANDITSNDIDGNPISPDTLLPFYNEPISSSVFDGSSGYCYTYDDLATRSLEEFINKDDMRSRLKSQLGSVLPICNSTITEGYFPSVKPDTNHFMFAPNITARDQMNTLVRNEVLNILNCRV
;
A
#
# COMPACT_ATOMS: atom_id res chain seq x y z
N ASP A 1 -4.02 -7.52 1.42
CA ASP A 1 -4.31 -8.03 2.79
C ASP A 1 -3.64 -9.39 2.99
N TRP A 2 -2.48 -9.39 3.65
CA TRP A 2 -1.72 -10.61 3.94
C TRP A 2 -2.32 -11.44 5.09
N THR A 3 -3.30 -10.92 5.83
CA THR A 3 -3.94 -11.65 6.94
C THR A 3 -4.86 -12.78 6.47
N ARG A 4 -5.31 -12.77 5.20
CA ARG A 4 -6.26 -13.78 4.67
C ARG A 4 -5.61 -15.14 4.43
N ASN A 5 -4.39 -15.14 3.90
CA ASN A 5 -3.62 -16.35 3.59
C ASN A 5 -2.46 -16.52 4.58
N TRP A 6 -2.61 -16.00 5.80
CA TRP A 6 -1.49 -15.86 6.75
C TRP A 6 -0.77 -17.18 7.06
N GLN A 7 -1.47 -18.32 7.07
CA GLN A 7 -0.87 -19.63 7.34
C GLN A 7 0.04 -20.10 6.20
N ASN A 8 -0.35 -19.79 4.96
CA ASN A 8 0.31 -20.22 3.72
C ASN A 8 0.41 -19.03 2.76
N PRO A 9 1.25 -18.01 3.04
CA PRO A 9 1.21 -16.76 2.29
C PRO A 9 1.52 -16.90 0.80
N GLU A 10 2.30 -17.91 0.41
CA GLU A 10 2.61 -18.25 -0.98
C GLU A 10 1.36 -18.61 -1.81
N THR A 11 0.24 -18.95 -1.15
CA THR A 11 -1.04 -19.19 -1.82
C THR A 11 -1.82 -17.90 -2.12
N ASN A 12 -1.36 -16.76 -1.61
CA ASN A 12 -1.99 -15.47 -1.88
C ASN A 12 -1.87 -15.15 -3.37
N PRO A 13 -2.97 -14.77 -4.07
CA PRO A 13 -2.90 -14.42 -5.48
C PRO A 13 -1.85 -13.36 -5.80
N VAL A 14 -1.58 -12.42 -4.89
CA VAL A 14 -0.55 -11.39 -5.09
C VAL A 14 0.84 -12.01 -5.34
N LEU A 15 1.16 -13.14 -4.70
CA LEU A 15 2.44 -13.86 -4.87
C LEU A 15 2.40 -14.93 -5.98
N SER A 16 1.41 -14.85 -6.88
CA SER A 16 1.30 -15.76 -8.01
C SER A 16 1.85 -15.14 -9.30
N ASN A 17 2.05 -16.01 -10.29
CA ASN A 17 2.42 -15.62 -11.66
C ASN A 17 1.39 -14.71 -12.38
N ARG A 18 0.21 -14.50 -11.80
CA ARG A 18 -0.80 -13.57 -12.33
C ARG A 18 -0.55 -12.13 -11.89
N PHE A 19 0.14 -11.94 -10.77
CA PHE A 19 0.34 -10.64 -10.13
C PHE A 19 1.82 -10.37 -9.87
N MET A 20 2.28 -10.25 -8.62
CA MET A 20 3.64 -9.79 -8.31
C MET A 20 4.69 -10.89 -8.34
N GLY A 21 4.38 -12.06 -8.89
CA GLY A 21 5.29 -13.20 -8.96
C GLY A 21 5.54 -13.85 -7.60
N GLY A 22 6.13 -15.04 -7.63
CA GLY A 22 6.38 -15.86 -6.45
C GLY A 22 7.79 -15.69 -5.88
N ASN A 23 8.39 -16.82 -5.52
CA ASN A 23 9.76 -16.89 -5.04
C ASN A 23 10.78 -16.72 -6.18
N GLY A 24 12.00 -16.34 -5.84
CA GLY A 24 13.10 -16.33 -6.79
C GLY A 24 13.47 -17.73 -7.28
N VAL A 25 13.93 -17.82 -8.53
CA VAL A 25 14.33 -19.09 -9.15
C VAL A 25 15.78 -19.08 -9.65
N GLY A 26 16.36 -20.27 -9.74
CA GLY A 26 17.73 -20.48 -10.20
C GLY A 26 18.78 -19.94 -9.23
N ARG A 27 20.05 -19.95 -9.66
CA ARG A 27 21.18 -19.51 -8.81
C ARG A 27 21.15 -18.02 -8.45
N GLY A 28 20.45 -17.21 -9.25
CA GLY A 28 20.34 -15.77 -9.04
C GLY A 28 19.19 -15.36 -8.12
N ASN A 29 18.28 -16.29 -7.76
CA ASN A 29 17.04 -16.00 -7.02
C ASN A 29 16.20 -14.88 -7.64
N CYS A 30 16.26 -14.71 -8.96
CA CYS A 30 15.45 -13.70 -9.65
C CYS A 30 13.98 -14.11 -9.61
N VAL A 31 13.10 -13.14 -9.39
CA VAL A 31 11.67 -13.32 -9.69
C VAL A 31 11.55 -13.40 -11.22
N ARG A 32 10.96 -14.48 -11.73
CA ARG A 32 10.87 -14.77 -13.18
C ARG A 32 9.44 -15.08 -13.64
N ASP A 33 8.46 -14.73 -12.83
CA ASP A 33 7.04 -14.86 -13.12
C ASP A 33 6.29 -13.60 -12.69
N GLY A 34 5.01 -13.51 -13.05
CA GLY A 34 4.19 -12.33 -12.74
C GLY A 34 4.48 -11.12 -13.62
N LEU A 35 3.85 -10.02 -13.24
CA LEU A 35 3.96 -8.69 -13.83
C LEU A 35 5.39 -8.12 -13.71
N ILE A 36 6.19 -8.66 -12.81
CA ILE A 36 7.54 -8.17 -12.48
C ILE A 36 8.66 -9.10 -12.96
N HIS A 37 8.38 -10.11 -13.77
CA HIS A 37 9.37 -11.12 -14.19
C HIS A 37 10.63 -10.56 -14.89
N ASP A 38 10.49 -9.40 -15.52
CA ASP A 38 11.56 -8.64 -16.19
C ASP A 38 11.82 -7.28 -15.51
N TRP A 39 11.46 -7.16 -14.23
CA TRP A 39 11.74 -5.95 -13.45
C TRP A 39 13.20 -5.92 -13.01
N ASP A 40 13.93 -4.92 -13.49
CA ASP A 40 15.29 -4.65 -13.07
C ASP A 40 15.29 -3.61 -11.96
N ARG A 41 16.05 -3.90 -10.90
CA ARG A 41 16.41 -2.93 -9.88
C ARG A 41 17.71 -2.22 -10.25
N SER A 42 17.85 -0.97 -9.87
CA SER A 42 19.06 -0.16 -10.15
C SER A 42 19.98 0.00 -8.93
N PHE A 43 19.48 -0.27 -7.73
CA PHE A 43 20.20 -0.13 -6.48
C PHE A 43 20.18 -1.44 -5.66
N PRO A 44 21.28 -1.81 -4.97
CA PRO A 44 22.60 -1.16 -4.95
C PRO A 44 23.38 -1.32 -6.27
N THR A 45 22.96 -2.26 -7.11
CA THR A 45 23.52 -2.53 -8.44
C THR A 45 22.40 -2.83 -9.41
N GLN A 46 22.64 -2.62 -10.71
CA GLN A 46 21.73 -3.07 -11.76
C GLN A 46 21.65 -4.60 -11.75
N ASP A 47 20.48 -5.15 -11.43
CA ASP A 47 20.21 -6.60 -11.42
C ASP A 47 18.69 -6.86 -11.49
N CYS A 48 18.27 -8.12 -11.62
CA CYS A 48 16.88 -8.52 -11.42
C CYS A 48 16.45 -8.30 -9.95
N VAL A 49 15.14 -8.14 -9.70
CA VAL A 49 14.59 -8.26 -8.35
C VAL A 49 14.72 -9.69 -7.84
N LYS A 50 15.27 -9.85 -6.63
CA LYS A 50 15.51 -11.14 -6.00
C LYS A 50 14.63 -11.37 -4.80
N ARG A 51 14.04 -12.55 -4.72
CA ARG A 51 13.28 -13.03 -3.55
C ARG A 51 13.81 -14.39 -3.12
N GLY A 52 13.83 -14.59 -1.81
CA GLY A 52 14.29 -15.84 -1.23
C GLY A 52 13.46 -16.12 0.01
N PHE A 53 12.33 -16.77 -0.21
CA PHE A 53 11.38 -17.09 0.83
C PHE A 53 12.08 -17.76 2.02
N ARG A 54 11.81 -17.24 3.22
CA ARG A 54 12.53 -17.58 4.46
C ARG A 54 12.56 -19.08 4.78
N GLN A 55 11.54 -19.83 4.38
CA GLN A 55 11.45 -21.29 4.60
C GLN A 55 11.55 -22.08 3.29
N GLY A 56 12.37 -21.60 2.35
CA GLY A 56 12.62 -22.26 1.07
C GLY A 56 11.50 -22.02 0.07
N ASN A 57 10.41 -22.78 0.17
CA ASN A 57 9.27 -22.69 -0.76
C ASN A 57 8.12 -21.81 -0.23
N THR A 58 8.21 -21.33 1.01
CA THR A 58 7.21 -20.47 1.64
C THR A 58 7.88 -19.36 2.45
N PRO A 59 7.30 -18.14 2.51
CA PRO A 59 7.75 -17.10 3.44
C PRO A 59 7.69 -17.53 4.92
N GLY A 60 7.00 -18.63 5.21
CA GLY A 60 6.50 -18.96 6.53
C GLY A 60 5.25 -18.15 6.87
N PRO A 61 4.60 -18.43 8.01
CA PRO A 61 3.35 -17.78 8.33
C PRO A 61 3.51 -16.28 8.55
N PHE A 62 2.58 -15.52 7.97
CA PHE A 62 2.37 -14.11 8.27
C PHE A 62 1.47 -13.92 9.49
N TRP A 63 1.30 -12.68 9.92
CA TRP A 63 0.42 -12.38 11.05
C TRP A 63 -1.06 -12.61 10.67
N PRO A 64 -1.84 -13.30 11.52
CA PRO A 64 -3.29 -13.36 11.36
C PRO A 64 -3.96 -12.05 11.79
N MET A 65 -5.20 -11.84 11.33
CA MET A 65 -5.97 -10.63 11.65
C MET A 65 -6.18 -10.44 13.16
N ASP A 66 -6.40 -11.50 13.93
CA ASP A 66 -6.58 -11.41 15.39
C ASP A 66 -5.34 -10.86 16.10
N ALA A 67 -4.14 -11.16 15.59
CA ALA A 67 -2.90 -10.59 16.11
C ALA A 67 -2.78 -9.09 15.81
N VAL A 68 -3.19 -8.67 14.61
CA VAL A 68 -3.25 -7.24 14.23
C VAL A 68 -4.27 -6.51 15.11
N LEU A 69 -5.47 -7.08 15.32
CA LEU A 69 -6.50 -6.50 16.17
C LEU A 69 -6.05 -6.35 17.62
N ARG A 70 -5.26 -7.29 18.15
CA ARG A 70 -4.68 -7.15 19.50
C ARG A 70 -3.74 -5.94 19.60
N VAL A 71 -2.92 -5.68 18.58
CA VAL A 71 -2.05 -4.48 18.55
C VAL A 71 -2.89 -3.21 18.53
N LEU A 72 -3.90 -3.16 17.65
CA LEU A 72 -4.82 -2.02 17.55
C LEU A 72 -5.52 -1.71 18.88
N GLN A 73 -5.98 -2.75 19.60
CA GLN A 73 -6.70 -2.60 20.87
C GLN A 73 -5.83 -2.29 22.07
N SER A 74 -4.54 -2.65 22.05
CA SER A 74 -3.62 -2.48 23.19
C SER A 74 -2.73 -1.25 23.09
N SER A 75 -2.71 -0.57 21.95
CA SER A 75 -1.83 0.57 21.70
C SER A 75 -2.54 1.89 21.99
N ASN A 76 -2.20 2.51 23.12
CA ASN A 76 -2.83 3.75 23.61
C ASN A 76 -2.09 5.03 23.18
N ASP A 77 -0.98 4.90 22.45
CA ASP A 77 -0.16 5.99 21.95
C ASP A 77 0.52 5.55 20.65
N PHE A 78 0.96 6.52 19.85
CA PHE A 78 1.57 6.26 18.55
C PHE A 78 2.86 5.46 18.66
N ARG A 79 3.67 5.71 19.70
CA ARG A 79 4.97 5.04 19.87
C ARG A 79 4.80 3.54 20.08
N THR A 80 3.85 3.14 20.91
CA THR A 80 3.51 1.75 21.19
C THR A 80 2.90 1.10 19.95
N PHE A 81 1.97 1.80 19.28
CA PHE A 81 1.35 1.33 18.04
C PHE A 81 2.39 1.06 16.95
N SER A 82 3.17 2.08 16.59
CA SER A 82 4.20 2.00 15.55
C SER A 82 5.23 0.93 15.86
N THR A 83 5.79 0.90 17.09
CA THR A 83 6.76 -0.13 17.50
C THR A 83 6.24 -1.56 17.31
N ASN A 84 4.98 -1.81 17.67
CA ASN A 84 4.37 -3.14 17.57
C ASN A 84 4.06 -3.54 16.11
N ILE A 85 3.61 -2.59 15.29
CA ILE A 85 3.37 -2.84 13.85
C ILE A 85 4.69 -3.07 13.11
N GLU A 86 5.68 -2.22 13.33
CA GLU A 86 7.01 -2.26 12.71
C GLU A 86 7.74 -3.58 13.01
N ASN A 87 7.84 -3.95 14.29
CA ASN A 87 8.52 -5.18 14.71
C ASN A 87 7.68 -6.45 14.52
N GLY A 88 6.37 -6.31 14.38
CA GLY A 88 5.44 -7.42 14.20
C GLY A 88 5.17 -7.70 12.73
N PRO A 89 3.97 -7.35 12.23
CA PRO A 89 3.53 -7.71 10.89
C PRO A 89 4.36 -7.08 9.75
N HIS A 90 4.86 -5.85 9.90
CA HIS A 90 5.68 -5.19 8.87
C HIS A 90 7.00 -5.96 8.66
N GLY A 91 7.83 -6.04 9.70
CA GLY A 91 9.08 -6.78 9.65
C GLY A 91 8.91 -8.27 9.30
N ASN A 92 7.82 -8.90 9.75
CA ASN A 92 7.55 -10.31 9.43
C ASN A 92 7.35 -10.58 7.94
N VAL A 93 6.68 -9.68 7.19
CA VAL A 93 6.52 -9.82 5.75
C VAL A 93 7.85 -9.56 5.03
N HIS A 94 8.57 -8.49 5.40
CA HIS A 94 9.90 -8.20 4.85
C HIS A 94 10.85 -9.39 4.96
N LEU A 95 11.00 -9.92 6.18
CA LEU A 95 11.84 -11.08 6.46
C LEU A 95 11.31 -12.37 5.82
N GLY A 96 9.99 -12.50 5.65
CA GLY A 96 9.38 -13.68 5.04
C GLY A 96 9.68 -13.78 3.55
N ILE A 97 9.53 -12.68 2.80
CA ILE A 97 9.81 -12.64 1.36
C ILE A 97 11.32 -12.74 1.10
N GLY A 98 12.14 -12.07 1.92
CA GLY A 98 13.59 -12.24 1.94
C GLY A 98 14.36 -11.63 0.77
N LEU A 99 15.69 -11.78 0.81
CA LEU A 99 16.66 -11.18 -0.12
C LEU A 99 16.43 -9.68 -0.31
N ASP A 100 16.30 -9.17 -1.53
CA ASP A 100 16.18 -7.73 -1.77
C ASP A 100 14.97 -7.14 -0.99
N PHE A 101 13.93 -7.95 -0.74
CA PHE A 101 12.72 -7.51 -0.03
C PHE A 101 12.90 -7.32 1.49
N GLN A 102 13.96 -7.84 2.10
CA GLN A 102 14.21 -7.63 3.54
C GLN A 102 15.23 -6.53 3.83
N GLU A 103 15.83 -5.97 2.77
CA GLU A 103 16.87 -4.95 2.87
C GLU A 103 16.26 -3.54 2.82
N MET A 104 17.04 -2.52 3.16
CA MET A 104 16.61 -1.10 3.07
C MET A 104 16.24 -0.67 1.65
N HIS A 105 16.63 -1.45 0.64
CA HIS A 105 16.31 -1.24 -0.75
C HIS A 105 15.14 -2.10 -1.26
N ALA A 106 14.33 -2.65 -0.35
CA ALA A 106 13.06 -3.32 -0.65
C ALA A 106 12.11 -2.54 -1.58
N PRO A 107 12.07 -1.18 -1.57
CA PRO A 107 11.25 -0.43 -2.54
C PRO A 107 11.54 -0.71 -4.01
N ASN A 108 12.68 -1.31 -4.36
CA ASN A 108 12.95 -1.75 -5.73
C ASN A 108 12.03 -2.89 -6.21
N ASP A 109 11.39 -3.62 -5.29
CA ASP A 109 10.37 -4.62 -5.60
C ASP A 109 8.98 -3.97 -5.51
N PRO A 110 8.18 -3.94 -6.60
CA PRO A 110 6.84 -3.34 -6.59
C PRO A 110 5.87 -3.92 -5.54
N LEU A 111 6.11 -5.15 -5.05
CA LEU A 111 5.34 -5.73 -3.94
C LEU A 111 5.42 -4.87 -2.67
N PHE A 112 6.46 -4.07 -2.50
CA PHE A 112 6.68 -3.15 -1.38
C PHE A 112 5.48 -2.22 -1.17
N PHE A 113 4.94 -1.66 -2.25
CA PHE A 113 3.83 -0.70 -2.19
C PHE A 113 2.52 -1.36 -1.77
N LEU A 114 2.29 -2.61 -2.18
CA LEU A 114 1.13 -3.37 -1.71
C LEU A 114 1.26 -3.75 -0.23
N HIS A 115 2.48 -4.06 0.21
CA HIS A 115 2.76 -4.32 1.61
C HIS A 115 2.51 -3.05 2.45
N HIS A 116 3.11 -1.91 2.07
CA HIS A 116 2.96 -0.66 2.79
C HIS A 116 1.55 -0.05 2.68
N GLY A 117 0.80 -0.32 1.61
CA GLY A 117 -0.63 0.00 1.56
C GLY A 117 -1.44 -0.75 2.63
N MET A 118 -1.04 -1.98 2.99
CA MET A 118 -1.66 -2.68 4.13
C MET A 118 -1.20 -2.09 5.48
N VAL A 119 0.06 -1.68 5.61
CA VAL A 119 0.58 -1.03 6.83
C VAL A 119 -0.14 0.31 7.06
N ASP A 120 -0.24 1.14 6.03
CA ASP A 120 -0.97 2.41 6.06
C ASP A 120 -2.46 2.18 6.37
N ARG A 121 -3.10 1.18 5.76
CA ARG A 121 -4.48 0.81 6.12
C ARG A 121 -4.65 0.50 7.60
N ILE A 122 -3.72 -0.26 8.20
CA ILE A 122 -3.77 -0.58 9.62
C ILE A 122 -3.62 0.69 10.46
N TRP A 123 -2.75 1.62 10.04
CA TRP A 123 -2.61 2.91 10.70
C TRP A 123 -3.86 3.78 10.60
N SER A 124 -4.49 3.88 9.43
CA SER A 124 -5.76 4.60 9.27
C SER A 124 -6.87 4.02 10.16
N ILE A 125 -6.91 2.69 10.33
CA ILE A 125 -7.84 2.04 11.26
C ILE A 125 -7.53 2.43 12.72
N TRP A 126 -6.25 2.47 13.12
CA TRP A 126 -5.85 2.91 14.45
C TRP A 126 -6.26 4.37 14.72
N GLN A 127 -6.03 5.27 13.76
CA GLN A 127 -6.44 6.67 13.85
C GLN A 127 -7.96 6.80 14.02
N ALA A 128 -8.74 6.07 13.21
CA ALA A 128 -10.19 6.06 13.28
C ALA A 128 -10.73 5.49 14.61
N GLN A 129 -10.03 4.53 15.23
CA GLN A 129 -10.38 4.00 16.55
C GLN A 129 -9.99 4.92 17.70
N ASN A 130 -9.03 5.82 17.47
CA ASN A 130 -8.45 6.69 18.49
C ASN A 130 -8.50 8.18 18.09
N PRO A 131 -9.69 8.75 17.83
CA PRO A 131 -9.82 10.09 17.21
C PRO A 131 -9.19 11.22 18.03
N ARG A 132 -9.05 11.06 19.35
CA ARG A 132 -8.40 12.05 20.23
C ARG A 132 -6.88 12.13 20.04
N ILE A 133 -6.28 11.05 19.56
CA ILE A 133 -4.82 10.91 19.35
C ILE A 133 -4.52 10.49 17.90
N ALA A 134 -5.45 10.70 16.96
CA ALA A 134 -5.29 10.32 15.56
C ALA A 134 -4.07 11.01 14.89
N ASN A 135 -3.72 12.20 15.37
CA ASN A 135 -2.56 12.97 14.90
C ASN A 135 -1.35 12.82 15.82
N ASP A 136 -1.38 11.87 16.77
CA ASP A 136 -0.22 11.54 17.57
C ASP A 136 0.85 10.90 16.67
N ILE A 137 2.02 11.51 16.68
CA ILE A 137 3.24 11.06 16.00
C ILE A 137 4.43 11.14 16.95
N THR A 138 4.17 11.23 18.26
CA THR A 138 5.19 11.49 19.28
C THR A 138 6.25 10.39 19.25
N SER A 139 7.43 10.77 18.77
CA SER A 139 8.57 9.87 18.54
C SER A 139 9.87 10.68 18.57
N ASN A 140 10.99 9.99 18.40
CA ASN A 140 12.29 10.60 18.20
C ASN A 140 12.85 10.17 16.84
N ASP A 141 13.61 11.05 16.19
CA ASP A 141 14.40 10.70 15.01
C ASP A 141 15.61 9.82 15.37
N ILE A 142 16.43 9.50 14.37
CA ILE A 142 17.62 8.64 14.54
C ILE A 142 18.69 9.27 15.46
N ASP A 143 18.70 10.60 15.58
CA ASP A 143 19.62 11.36 16.43
C ASP A 143 19.04 11.60 17.84
N GLY A 144 17.80 11.16 18.08
CA GLY A 144 17.10 11.31 19.35
C GLY A 144 16.30 12.61 19.48
N ASN A 145 16.22 13.45 18.44
CA ASN A 145 15.43 14.68 18.50
C ASN A 145 13.93 14.36 18.45
N PRO A 146 13.08 15.06 19.22
CA PRO A 146 11.64 14.83 19.19
C PRO A 146 11.05 15.22 17.83
N ILE A 147 10.17 14.36 17.32
CA ILE A 147 9.39 14.60 16.11
C ILE A 147 8.10 15.31 16.49
N SER A 148 7.75 16.36 15.74
CA SER A 148 6.52 17.13 15.89
C SER A 148 5.78 17.26 14.55
N PRO A 149 4.51 17.74 14.56
CA PRO A 149 3.75 17.99 13.33
C PRO A 149 4.43 18.92 12.32
N ASP A 150 5.34 19.78 12.80
CA ASP A 150 6.09 20.76 11.99
C ASP A 150 7.44 20.21 11.50
N THR A 151 7.86 19.04 12.01
CA THR A 151 9.05 18.36 11.51
C THR A 151 8.86 18.09 10.02
N LEU A 152 9.88 18.42 9.22
CA LEU A 152 9.83 18.24 7.77
C LEU A 152 10.11 16.77 7.43
N LEU A 153 9.28 16.21 6.55
CA LEU A 153 9.52 14.90 5.96
C LEU A 153 10.84 14.96 5.16
N PRO A 154 11.78 14.03 5.43
CA PRO A 154 13.02 13.94 4.66
C PRO A 154 12.73 13.83 3.16
N PHE A 155 13.55 14.47 2.32
CA PHE A 155 13.43 14.53 0.86
C PHE A 155 12.22 15.29 0.29
N TYR A 156 11.09 15.32 0.98
CA TYR A 156 9.88 16.04 0.54
C TYR A 156 9.89 17.50 0.95
N ASN A 157 10.58 17.84 2.05
CA ASN A 157 10.67 19.21 2.58
C ASN A 157 9.28 19.82 2.88
N GLU A 158 8.35 18.98 3.32
CA GLU A 158 6.98 19.34 3.69
C GLU A 158 6.74 18.94 5.16
N PRO A 159 5.99 19.72 5.95
CA PRO A 159 5.66 19.34 7.33
C PRO A 159 4.91 18.00 7.37
N ILE A 160 5.16 17.16 8.37
CA ILE A 160 4.42 15.90 8.56
C ILE A 160 2.91 16.16 8.59
N SER A 161 2.47 17.24 9.23
CA SER A 161 1.07 17.64 9.32
C SER A 161 0.37 17.87 7.98
N SER A 162 1.10 18.19 6.90
CA SER A 162 0.50 18.41 5.58
C SER A 162 0.16 17.11 4.86
N SER A 163 0.77 16.00 5.28
CA SER A 163 0.77 14.73 4.55
C SER A 163 0.16 13.58 5.35
N VAL A 164 0.31 13.57 6.67
CA VAL A 164 0.07 12.36 7.48
C VAL A 164 -1.24 12.42 8.28
N PHE A 165 -1.80 13.62 8.48
CA PHE A 165 -2.96 13.79 9.35
C PHE A 165 -4.26 13.58 8.60
N ASP A 166 -5.24 12.96 9.28
CA ASP A 166 -6.59 12.82 8.76
C ASP A 166 -7.21 14.21 8.56
N GLY A 167 -7.72 14.46 7.35
CA GLY A 167 -8.19 15.78 6.92
C GLY A 167 -7.10 16.78 6.52
N SER A 168 -5.83 16.36 6.43
CA SER A 168 -4.78 17.18 5.80
C SER A 168 -5.09 17.41 4.31
N SER A 169 -4.60 18.52 3.76
CA SER A 169 -4.80 18.85 2.33
C SER A 169 -4.01 17.96 1.37
N GLY A 170 -3.09 17.12 1.88
CA GLY A 170 -2.10 16.42 1.07
C GLY A 170 -2.63 15.22 0.29
N TYR A 171 -3.51 14.40 0.88
CA TYR A 171 -3.97 13.16 0.27
C TYR A 171 -5.48 12.97 0.35
N CYS A 172 -6.10 12.58 -0.77
CA CYS A 172 -7.54 12.37 -0.91
C CYS A 172 -7.83 10.91 -1.28
N TYR A 173 -7.56 10.00 -0.36
CA TYR A 173 -7.87 8.57 -0.49
C TYR A 173 -8.46 8.02 0.80
N THR A 174 -9.03 6.82 0.72
CA THR A 174 -9.52 6.06 1.87
C THR A 174 -9.54 4.57 1.52
N TYR A 175 -9.71 3.70 2.51
CA TYR A 175 -9.79 2.25 2.35
C TYR A 175 -11.23 1.78 2.43
N ASP A 176 -11.67 0.85 1.58
CA ASP A 176 -13.09 0.45 1.41
C ASP A 176 -13.88 0.21 2.72
N ASP A 177 -13.25 -0.35 3.75
CA ASP A 177 -13.89 -0.60 5.04
C ASP A 177 -14.06 0.66 5.91
N LEU A 178 -13.13 1.61 5.80
CA LEU A 178 -13.28 2.97 6.35
C LEU A 178 -14.20 3.81 5.46
N ALA A 179 -14.13 3.59 4.14
CA ALA A 179 -15.11 3.80 3.09
C ALA A 179 -16.55 3.67 3.58
N THR A 180 -16.89 2.46 3.96
CA THR A 180 -18.26 2.07 4.29
C THR A 180 -18.74 2.76 5.56
N ARG A 181 -17.88 2.88 6.58
CA ARG A 181 -18.19 3.60 7.83
C ARG A 181 -18.34 5.11 7.62
N SER A 182 -17.42 5.71 6.87
CA SER A 182 -17.45 7.13 6.53
C SER A 182 -18.62 7.45 5.60
N LEU A 183 -18.97 6.60 4.62
CA LEU A 183 -20.19 6.72 3.82
C LEU A 183 -21.43 6.58 4.69
N GLU A 184 -21.51 5.62 5.61
CA GLU A 184 -22.65 5.46 6.51
C GLU A 184 -22.83 6.70 7.41
N GLU A 185 -21.74 7.25 7.97
CA GLU A 185 -21.74 8.50 8.74
C GLU A 185 -22.03 9.74 7.87
N PHE A 186 -21.55 9.78 6.61
CA PHE A 186 -21.83 10.85 5.65
C PHE A 186 -23.26 10.81 5.11
N ILE A 187 -23.82 9.62 4.92
CA ILE A 187 -25.20 9.39 4.46
C ILE A 187 -26.19 9.73 5.58
N ASN A 188 -25.78 9.63 6.86
CA ASN A 188 -26.61 9.95 8.03
C ASN A 188 -26.66 11.45 8.40
N LYS A 189 -26.62 12.33 7.40
CA LYS A 189 -27.18 13.68 7.48
C LYS A 189 -28.15 13.83 6.32
N ASP A 190 -29.44 13.74 6.63
CA ASP A 190 -30.61 13.69 5.74
C ASP A 190 -30.69 14.75 4.61
N ASP A 191 -29.76 15.70 4.53
CA ASP A 191 -29.74 16.76 3.51
C ASP A 191 -28.96 16.35 2.24
N MET A 192 -27.92 15.48 2.34
CA MET A 192 -26.96 15.35 1.23
C MET A 192 -27.30 14.28 0.19
N ARG A 193 -28.17 13.30 0.48
CA ARG A 193 -28.63 12.33 -0.55
C ARG A 193 -29.46 13.02 -1.64
N SER A 194 -30.13 14.13 -1.28
CA SER A 194 -30.81 15.02 -2.23
C SER A 194 -29.80 15.88 -3.01
N ARG A 195 -28.78 16.41 -2.33
CA ARG A 195 -27.71 17.24 -2.93
C ARG A 195 -26.79 16.45 -3.86
N LEU A 196 -26.40 15.22 -3.49
CA LEU A 196 -25.60 14.31 -4.32
C LEU A 196 -26.38 13.87 -5.56
N LYS A 197 -27.70 13.62 -5.48
CA LYS A 197 -28.50 13.40 -6.70
C LYS A 197 -28.57 14.64 -7.59
N SER A 198 -28.55 15.85 -7.02
CA SER A 198 -28.52 17.10 -7.81
C SER A 198 -27.14 17.51 -8.33
N GLN A 199 -26.05 17.12 -7.66
CA GLN A 199 -24.66 17.48 -8.01
C GLN A 199 -23.91 16.38 -8.77
N LEU A 200 -24.14 15.10 -8.44
CA LEU A 200 -23.56 13.94 -9.14
C LEU A 200 -24.39 13.49 -10.34
N GLY A 201 -25.39 14.27 -10.76
CA GLY A 201 -26.17 14.01 -11.98
C GLY A 201 -25.35 13.94 -13.27
N SER A 202 -24.03 14.14 -13.24
CA SER A 202 -23.17 14.07 -14.42
C SER A 202 -21.67 13.78 -14.17
N VAL A 203 -21.20 13.40 -12.97
CA VAL A 203 -19.74 13.43 -12.66
C VAL A 203 -19.10 12.06 -12.41
N LEU A 204 -19.89 11.02 -12.13
CA LEU A 204 -19.38 9.65 -12.31
C LEU A 204 -19.82 9.19 -13.70
N PRO A 205 -18.91 8.72 -14.56
CA PRO A 205 -19.31 8.10 -15.80
C PRO A 205 -20.12 6.87 -15.45
N ILE A 206 -21.44 7.03 -15.44
CA ILE A 206 -22.38 5.96 -15.75
C ILE A 206 -21.80 5.33 -17.02
N CYS A 207 -21.63 4.02 -17.07
CA CYS A 207 -20.95 3.27 -18.14
C CYS A 207 -21.46 3.51 -19.59
N ASN A 208 -22.34 4.48 -19.79
CA ASN A 208 -22.77 5.08 -21.05
C ASN A 208 -21.85 6.19 -21.58
N SER A 209 -20.92 6.75 -20.81
CA SER A 209 -19.89 7.66 -21.33
C SER A 209 -18.52 6.97 -21.38
N THR A 210 -17.82 7.14 -22.49
CA THR A 210 -16.45 6.68 -22.67
C THR A 210 -15.59 7.27 -21.55
N ILE A 211 -15.12 6.44 -20.61
CA ILE A 211 -14.14 6.86 -19.62
C ILE A 211 -12.89 7.26 -20.40
N THR A 212 -12.57 8.56 -20.45
CA THR A 212 -11.39 9.03 -21.17
C THR A 212 -10.14 8.53 -20.47
N GLU A 213 -9.08 8.22 -21.23
CA GLU A 213 -7.86 7.62 -20.68
C GLU A 213 -7.23 8.42 -19.52
N GLY A 214 -7.48 9.72 -19.45
CA GLY A 214 -6.98 10.60 -18.37
C GLY A 214 -7.56 10.31 -16.98
N TYR A 215 -8.60 9.49 -16.85
CA TYR A 215 -9.16 9.08 -15.56
C TYR A 215 -8.53 7.82 -14.97
N PHE A 216 -7.73 7.08 -15.76
CA PHE A 216 -7.00 5.93 -15.22
C PHE A 216 -5.66 6.39 -14.66
N PRO A 217 -5.34 6.08 -13.38
CA PRO A 217 -3.99 6.26 -12.87
C PRO A 217 -3.01 5.52 -13.78
N SER A 218 -2.00 6.22 -14.28
CA SER A 218 -0.97 5.64 -15.13
C SER A 218 0.39 5.69 -14.43
N VAL A 219 1.09 4.57 -14.36
CA VAL A 219 2.50 4.53 -14.00
C VAL A 219 3.28 5.29 -15.07
N LYS A 220 3.78 6.49 -14.72
CA LYS A 220 4.62 7.29 -15.59
C LYS A 220 6.09 6.92 -15.37
N PRO A 221 6.89 6.76 -16.44
CA PRO A 221 8.33 6.60 -16.28
C PRO A 221 8.87 7.89 -15.68
N ASP A 222 9.49 7.78 -14.50
CA ASP A 222 10.26 8.86 -13.92
C ASP A 222 11.72 8.68 -14.34
N THR A 223 12.22 9.55 -15.21
CA THR A 223 13.62 9.54 -15.63
C THR A 223 14.57 10.09 -14.57
N ASN A 224 14.04 10.68 -13.50
CA ASN A 224 14.80 11.36 -12.46
C ASN A 224 14.89 10.57 -11.14
N HIS A 225 14.02 9.58 -10.91
CA HIS A 225 14.03 8.75 -9.70
C HIS A 225 14.34 7.28 -10.01
N PHE A 226 15.56 6.86 -9.65
CA PHE A 226 16.12 5.54 -9.94
C PHE A 226 15.39 4.36 -9.27
N MET A 227 14.52 4.60 -8.29
CA MET A 227 13.80 3.53 -7.56
C MET A 227 12.65 2.91 -8.36
N PHE A 228 12.13 3.59 -9.39
CA PHE A 228 11.01 3.10 -10.21
C PHE A 228 11.32 3.22 -11.69
N ALA A 229 12.15 2.29 -12.18
CA ALA A 229 12.41 2.12 -13.60
C ALA A 229 11.71 0.85 -14.15
N PRO A 230 10.37 0.77 -14.13
CA PRO A 230 9.68 -0.35 -14.77
C PRO A 230 10.10 -0.41 -16.23
N ASN A 231 10.41 -1.61 -16.73
CA ASN A 231 10.49 -1.78 -18.17
C ASN A 231 9.10 -1.50 -18.79
N ILE A 232 9.08 -1.21 -20.10
CA ILE A 232 7.85 -0.79 -20.78
C ILE A 232 6.73 -1.85 -20.66
N THR A 233 7.09 -3.13 -20.67
CA THR A 233 6.16 -4.26 -20.57
C THR A 233 5.48 -4.30 -19.20
N ALA A 234 6.25 -4.26 -18.11
CA ALA A 234 5.72 -4.30 -16.74
C ALA A 234 4.82 -3.09 -16.48
N ARG A 235 5.23 -1.90 -16.94
CA ARG A 235 4.44 -0.68 -16.86
C ARG A 235 3.09 -0.83 -17.57
N ASP A 236 3.08 -1.33 -18.80
CA ASP A 236 1.87 -1.45 -19.61
C ASP A 236 0.92 -2.53 -19.04
N GLN A 237 1.47 -3.61 -18.48
CA GLN A 237 0.70 -4.62 -17.77
C GLN A 237 0.08 -4.08 -16.46
N MET A 238 0.82 -3.29 -15.67
CA MET A 238 0.30 -2.63 -14.47
C MET A 238 -0.81 -1.64 -14.81
N ASN A 239 -0.62 -0.80 -15.84
CA ASN A 239 -1.64 0.14 -16.31
C ASN A 239 -2.90 -0.60 -16.80
N THR A 240 -2.73 -1.73 -17.48
CA THR A 240 -3.84 -2.58 -17.92
C THR A 240 -4.59 -3.19 -16.72
N LEU A 241 -3.87 -3.67 -15.70
CA LEU A 241 -4.47 -4.18 -14.48
C LEU A 241 -5.30 -3.10 -13.77
N VAL A 242 -4.71 -1.92 -13.54
CA VAL A 242 -5.40 -0.78 -12.91
C VAL A 242 -6.65 -0.41 -13.69
N ARG A 243 -6.55 -0.34 -15.02
CA ARG A 243 -7.70 -0.07 -15.89
C ARG A 243 -8.81 -1.10 -15.71
N ASN A 244 -8.47 -2.38 -15.75
CA ASN A 244 -9.45 -3.46 -15.60
C ASN A 244 -10.11 -3.43 -14.22
N GLU A 245 -9.38 -3.13 -13.15
CA GLU A 245 -9.98 -3.06 -11.82
C GLU A 245 -10.84 -1.81 -11.62
N VAL A 246 -10.45 -0.66 -12.16
CA VAL A 246 -11.31 0.52 -12.17
C VAL A 246 -12.61 0.23 -12.92
N LEU A 247 -12.54 -0.45 -14.07
CA LEU A 247 -13.72 -0.86 -14.82
C LEU A 247 -14.60 -1.86 -14.04
N ASN A 248 -13.99 -2.84 -13.37
CA ASN A 248 -14.71 -3.78 -12.52
C ASN A 248 -15.44 -3.08 -11.35
N ILE A 249 -14.75 -2.16 -10.65
CA ILE A 249 -15.32 -1.38 -9.53
C ILE A 249 -16.50 -0.52 -10.01
N LEU A 250 -16.36 0.11 -11.17
CA LEU A 250 -17.42 0.92 -11.78
C LEU A 250 -18.54 0.06 -12.41
N ASN A 251 -18.40 -1.27 -12.39
CA ASN A 251 -19.29 -2.23 -13.04
C ASN A 251 -19.48 -1.95 -14.54
N CYS A 252 -18.43 -1.40 -15.17
CA CYS A 252 -18.39 -1.13 -16.60
C CYS A 252 -17.75 -2.32 -17.31
N ARG A 253 -18.49 -2.92 -18.24
CA ARG A 253 -17.94 -3.96 -19.12
C ARG A 253 -17.39 -3.30 -20.38
N VAL A 254 -16.19 -3.73 -20.79
CA VAL A 254 -15.69 -3.52 -22.15
C VAL A 254 -16.39 -4.51 -23.08
#